data_AF-A0A3D5VIA0-F1
#
_entry.id   AF-A0A3D5VIA0-F1
#
_cell.length_a   1.000
_cell.length_b   1.000
_cell.length_c   1.000
_cell.angle_alpha   90.00
_cell.angle_beta   90.00
_cell.angle_gamma   90.00
#
_symmetry.space_group_name_H-M   'P 1'
#
loop_
_entity.id
_entity.type
_entity.pdbx_description
1 polymer ?
#
loop_
_entity_poly.entity_id
_entity_poly.type
_entity_poly.pdbx_seq_one_letter_code
_entity_poly.pdbx_strand_id
1 'polypeptide(L)'
;MEILIFIGAALVLLLAFILIRALFFRPYPMKEIPPFAVEVDRDRAVQNLTRMIRCKTVSYLDTSLEAEGEFEKFRALLRECYPLVHQYCQFQRIGRTGLLYHWPGKSSEKPTVYMAHYD
;
A
#
# COMPACT_ATOMS: atom_id res chain seq x y z
N MET A 1 -41.44 -11.85 20.62
CA MET A 1 -40.90 -13.22 20.48
C MET A 1 -40.60 -13.56 19.03
N GLU A 2 -41.54 -13.34 18.10
CA GLU A 2 -41.35 -13.61 16.66
C GLU A 2 -40.16 -12.84 16.04
N ILE A 3 -40.02 -11.54 16.34
CA ILE A 3 -38.89 -10.73 15.84
C ILE A 3 -37.52 -11.30 16.27
N LEU A 4 -37.42 -11.79 17.50
CA LEU A 4 -36.17 -12.39 18.01
C LEU A 4 -35.84 -13.71 17.29
N ILE A 5 -36.85 -14.48 16.91
CA ILE A 5 -36.68 -15.71 16.11
C ILE A 5 -36.17 -15.36 14.72
N PHE A 6 -36.76 -14.34 14.06
CA PHE A 6 -36.30 -13.89 12.74
C PHE A 6 -34.87 -13.35 12.77
N ILE A 7 -34.51 -12.58 13.80
CA ILE A 7 -33.13 -12.09 13.99
C ILE A 7 -32.17 -13.26 14.22
N GLY A 8 -32.52 -14.21 15.09
CA GLY A 8 -31.70 -15.40 15.34
C GLY A 8 -31.49 -16.23 14.08
N ALA A 9 -32.56 -16.48 13.32
CA ALA A 9 -32.48 -17.20 12.04
C ALA A 9 -31.60 -16.46 11.02
N ALA A 10 -31.75 -15.13 10.91
CA ALA A 10 -30.92 -14.32 10.02
C ALA A 10 -29.43 -14.37 10.41
N LEU A 11 -29.11 -14.34 11.70
CA LEU A 11 -27.73 -14.45 12.20
C LEU A 11 -27.14 -15.84 11.93
N VAL A 12 -27.92 -16.91 12.12
CA VAL A 12 -27.48 -18.28 11.80
C VAL A 12 -27.23 -18.44 10.30
N LEU A 13 -28.11 -17.91 9.46
CA LEU A 13 -27.93 -17.93 8.01
C LEU A 13 -26.69 -17.13 7.58
N LEU A 14 -26.47 -15.95 8.16
CA LEU A 14 -25.27 -15.15 7.90
C LEU A 14 -24.01 -15.89 8.31
N LEU A 15 -23.99 -16.50 9.50
CA LEU A 15 -22.85 -17.28 9.99
C LEU A 15 -22.57 -18.49 9.09
N ALA A 16 -23.60 -19.25 8.72
CA ALA A 16 -23.48 -20.37 7.80
C ALA A 16 -22.93 -19.93 6.43
N PHE A 17 -23.42 -18.80 5.90
CA PHE A 17 -22.93 -18.24 4.64
C PHE A 17 -21.44 -17.87 4.72
N ILE A 18 -21.01 -17.19 5.78
CA ILE A 18 -19.60 -16.83 5.99
C ILE A 18 -18.72 -18.09 6.07
N LEU A 19 -19.15 -19.11 6.83
CA LEU A 19 -18.43 -20.37 6.97
C LEU A 19 -18.32 -21.13 5.64
N ILE A 20 -19.41 -21.21 4.88
CA ILE A 20 -19.39 -21.81 3.54
C ILE A 20 -18.40 -21.05 2.65
N ARG A 21 -18.50 -19.72 2.59
CA ARG A 21 -17.58 -18.91 1.78
C ARG A 21 -16.11 -19.08 2.18
N ALA A 22 -15.83 -19.23 3.48
CA ALA A 22 -14.49 -19.47 3.99
C ALA A 22 -13.98 -20.87 3.63
N LEU A 23 -14.79 -21.92 3.82
CA LEU A 23 -14.42 -23.30 3.49
C LEU A 23 -14.20 -23.51 1.98
N PHE A 24 -14.93 -22.76 1.15
CA PHE A 24 -14.80 -22.81 -0.31
C PHE A 24 -13.87 -21.73 -0.87
N PHE A 25 -13.18 -20.96 -0.03
CA PHE A 25 -12.25 -19.94 -0.49
C PHE A 25 -11.06 -20.59 -1.22
N ARG A 26 -10.87 -20.21 -2.48
CA ARG A 26 -9.69 -20.57 -3.26
C ARG A 26 -8.87 -19.30 -3.45
N PRO A 27 -7.63 -19.23 -2.94
CA PRO A 27 -6.78 -18.08 -3.16
C PRO A 27 -6.55 -17.89 -4.66
N TYR A 28 -6.35 -16.64 -5.07
CA TYR A 28 -5.97 -16.35 -6.45
C TYR A 28 -4.68 -17.11 -6.79
N PRO A 29 -4.61 -17.84 -7.91
CA PRO A 29 -3.42 -18.60 -8.26
C PRO A 29 -2.26 -17.62 -8.45
N MET A 30 -1.33 -17.63 -7.50
CA MET A 30 -0.11 -16.85 -7.60
C MET A 30 0.90 -17.68 -8.36
N LYS A 31 1.41 -17.12 -9.47
CA LYS A 31 2.49 -17.77 -10.21
C LYS A 31 3.70 -17.88 -9.29
N GLU A 32 4.22 -19.08 -9.09
CA GLU A 32 5.49 -19.26 -8.39
C GLU A 32 6.59 -18.55 -9.20
N ILE A 33 7.22 -17.57 -8.56
CA ILE A 33 8.37 -16.87 -9.13
C ILE A 33 9.59 -17.51 -8.47
N PRO A 34 10.47 -18.18 -9.23
CA PRO A 34 11.69 -18.74 -8.67
C PRO A 34 12.52 -17.62 -8.02
N PRO A 35 13.19 -17.88 -6.89
CA PRO A 35 14.05 -16.89 -6.26
C PRO A 35 15.10 -16.42 -7.27
N PHE A 36 15.21 -15.10 -7.43
CA PHE A 36 16.30 -14.49 -8.16
C PHE A 36 17.08 -13.61 -7.20
N ALA A 37 18.41 -13.61 -7.34
CA ALA A 37 19.27 -12.79 -6.52
C ALA A 37 19.14 -11.33 -6.94
N VAL A 38 18.75 -10.47 -6.01
CA VAL A 38 18.90 -9.03 -6.12
C VAL A 38 19.86 -8.61 -5.02
N GLU A 39 20.96 -7.98 -5.39
CA GLU A 39 21.84 -7.37 -4.41
C GLU A 39 21.16 -6.14 -3.82
N VAL A 40 20.91 -6.19 -2.51
CA VAL A 40 20.36 -5.07 -1.76
C VAL A 40 21.40 -4.63 -0.75
N ASP A 41 21.80 -3.37 -0.83
CA ASP A 41 22.59 -2.72 0.21
C ASP A 41 21.73 -2.59 1.48
N ARG A 42 21.92 -3.55 2.39
CA ARG A 42 21.16 -3.68 3.64
C ARG A 42 21.33 -2.46 4.52
N ASP A 43 22.56 -1.96 4.66
CA ASP A 43 22.85 -0.86 5.57
C ASP A 43 22.23 0.44 5.06
N ARG A 44 22.29 0.68 3.75
CA ARG A 44 21.59 1.81 3.12
C ARG A 44 20.07 1.69 3.28
N ALA A 45 19.50 0.50 3.10
CA ALA A 45 18.06 0.29 3.27
C ALA A 45 17.61 0.61 4.72
N VAL A 46 18.35 0.13 5.72
CA VAL A 46 18.08 0.40 7.14
C VAL A 46 18.23 1.89 7.45
N GLN A 47 19.26 2.55 6.95
CA GLN A 47 19.48 3.99 7.14
C GLN A 47 18.35 4.82 6.51
N ASN A 48 17.96 4.51 5.27
CA ASN A 48 16.88 5.20 4.58
C ASN A 48 15.56 5.06 5.34
N LEU A 49 15.20 3.84 5.75
CA LEU A 49 14.00 3.59 6.55
C LEU A 49 14.04 4.37 7.87
N THR A 50 15.17 4.31 8.59
CA THR A 50 15.37 5.01 9.86
C THR A 50 15.16 6.52 9.74
N ARG A 51 15.56 7.12 8.62
CA ARG A 51 15.32 8.55 8.34
C ARG A 51 13.84 8.80 8.02
N MET A 52 13.24 7.97 7.19
CA MET A 52 11.86 8.12 6.72
C MET A 52 10.82 7.95 7.84
N ILE A 53 10.97 6.95 8.72
CA ILE A 53 10.02 6.72 9.83
C ILE A 53 10.03 7.82 10.90
N ARG A 54 11.02 8.71 10.88
CA ARG A 54 11.08 9.87 11.79
C ARG A 54 10.29 11.06 11.27
N CYS A 55 9.91 11.07 10.00
CA CYS A 55 8.92 12.01 9.48
C CYS A 55 7.55 11.62 10.04
N LYS A 56 6.91 12.50 10.80
CA LYS A 56 5.61 12.23 11.45
C LYS A 56 4.46 12.50 10.48
N THR A 57 4.38 11.72 9.41
CA THR A 57 3.36 11.80 8.35
C THR A 57 1.99 11.29 8.81
N VAL A 58 1.55 11.63 10.02
CA VAL A 58 0.31 11.13 10.60
C VAL A 58 -0.91 11.75 9.91
N SER A 59 -1.76 10.92 9.30
CA SER A 59 -3.04 11.34 8.73
C SER A 59 -4.16 11.46 9.77
N TYR A 60 -5.07 12.40 9.55
CA TYR A 60 -6.26 12.61 10.39
C TYR A 60 -7.53 12.65 9.53
N LEU A 61 -8.69 12.32 10.13
CA LEU A 61 -9.97 12.52 9.47
C LEU A 61 -10.21 14.00 9.15
N ASP A 62 -9.88 14.88 10.10
CA ASP A 62 -9.76 16.31 9.87
C ASP A 62 -8.35 16.65 9.40
N THR A 63 -8.20 16.81 8.09
CA THR A 63 -6.90 17.06 7.44
C THR A 63 -6.23 18.37 7.87
N SER A 64 -6.95 19.30 8.54
CA SER A 64 -6.36 20.53 9.07
C SER A 64 -5.41 20.28 10.25
N LEU A 65 -5.50 19.10 10.87
CA LEU A 65 -4.63 18.66 11.97
C LEU A 65 -3.31 18.06 11.49
N GLU A 66 -3.18 17.81 10.18
CA GLU A 66 -1.99 17.17 9.62
C GLU A 66 -0.82 18.14 9.51
N ALA A 67 0.37 17.63 9.87
CA ALA A 67 1.60 18.39 9.75
C ALA A 67 2.14 18.29 8.32
N GLU A 68 1.62 19.10 7.38
CA GLU A 68 2.05 19.09 5.96
C GLU A 68 3.58 19.20 5.79
N GLY A 69 4.27 19.91 6.69
CA GLY A 69 5.72 20.00 6.71
C GLY A 69 6.43 18.64 6.90
N GLU A 70 5.84 17.70 7.64
CA GLU A 70 6.37 16.34 7.78
C GLU A 70 6.20 15.52 6.50
N PHE A 71 5.08 15.73 5.79
CA PHE A 71 4.85 15.13 4.48
C PHE A 71 5.84 15.67 3.43
N GLU A 72 6.14 16.98 3.43
CA GLU A 72 7.17 17.54 2.53
C GLU A 72 8.57 17.03 2.89
N LYS A 73 8.91 16.89 4.18
CA LYS A 73 10.18 16.26 4.61
C LYS A 73 10.30 14.84 4.06
N PHE A 74 9.25 14.03 4.18
CA PHE A 74 9.25 12.67 3.66
C PHE A 74 9.45 12.64 2.13
N ARG A 75 8.73 13.50 1.39
CA ARG A 75 8.88 13.63 -0.08
C ARG A 75 10.28 14.05 -0.49
N ALA A 76 10.91 14.97 0.24
CA ALA A 76 12.29 15.37 0.00
C ALA A 76 13.26 14.20 0.24
N LEU A 77 13.08 13.45 1.33
CA LEU A 77 13.88 12.26 1.64
C LEU A 77 13.72 11.17 0.58
N LEU A 78 12.52 10.97 0.01
CA LEU A 78 12.31 10.01 -1.09
C LEU A 78 13.22 10.33 -2.28
N ARG A 79 13.34 11.61 -2.65
CA ARG A 79 14.20 12.06 -3.74
C ARG A 79 15.68 11.85 -3.45
N GLU A 80 16.09 12.11 -2.22
CA GLU A 80 17.48 11.94 -1.79
C GLU A 80 17.88 10.47 -1.68
N CYS A 81 17.03 9.64 -1.07
CA CYS A 81 17.29 8.22 -0.83
C CYS A 81 17.20 7.37 -2.09
N TYR A 82 16.36 7.77 -3.06
CA TYR A 82 16.11 7.02 -4.30
C TYR A 82 16.24 7.92 -5.55
N PRO A 83 17.45 8.46 -5.82
CA PRO A 83 17.66 9.41 -6.91
C PRO A 83 17.45 8.77 -8.28
N LEU A 84 17.83 7.48 -8.45
CA LEU A 84 17.64 6.77 -9.72
C LEU A 84 16.15 6.54 -10.05
N VAL A 85 15.32 6.27 -9.03
CA VAL A 85 13.87 6.17 -9.24
C VAL A 85 13.31 7.50 -9.74
N HIS A 86 13.74 8.61 -9.15
CA HIS A 86 13.33 9.94 -9.59
C HIS A 86 13.90 10.34 -10.97
N GLN A 87 15.04 9.77 -11.36
CA GLN A 87 15.66 10.02 -12.65
C GLN A 87 14.99 9.24 -13.77
N TYR A 88 14.68 7.96 -13.55
CA TYR A 88 14.20 7.06 -14.60
C TYR A 88 12.67 6.93 -14.66
N CYS A 89 11.97 7.25 -13.57
CA CYS A 89 10.51 7.26 -13.57
C CYS A 89 9.97 8.65 -13.86
N GLN A 90 8.87 8.72 -14.62
CA GLN A 90 8.06 9.92 -14.73
C GLN A 90 7.33 10.13 -13.41
N PHE A 91 7.61 11.24 -12.74
CA PHE A 91 7.03 11.57 -11.44
C PHE A 91 5.86 12.53 -11.57
N GLN A 92 4.75 12.22 -10.88
CA GLN A 92 3.58 13.08 -10.78
C GLN A 92 3.05 13.10 -9.34
N ARG A 93 2.72 14.29 -8.83
CA ARG A 93 1.88 14.43 -7.62
C ARG A 93 0.41 14.33 -8.00
N ILE A 94 -0.36 13.53 -7.29
CA ILE A 94 -1.78 13.29 -7.56
C ILE A 94 -2.58 13.49 -6.28
N GLY A 95 -3.64 14.30 -6.35
CA GLY A 95 -4.43 14.64 -5.17
C GLY A 95 -3.61 15.39 -4.12
N ARG A 96 -3.91 15.14 -2.83
CA ARG A 96 -3.30 15.85 -1.70
C ARG A 96 -1.89 15.37 -1.39
N THR A 97 -1.74 14.06 -1.15
CA THR A 97 -0.47 13.42 -0.78
C THR A 97 -0.02 12.35 -1.78
N GLY A 98 -0.83 12.00 -2.78
CA GLY A 98 -0.49 10.91 -3.71
C GLY A 98 0.77 11.18 -4.52
N LEU A 99 1.62 10.15 -4.64
CA LEU A 99 2.83 10.15 -5.44
C LEU A 99 2.73 9.03 -6.48
N LEU A 100 2.87 9.37 -7.76
CA LEU A 100 2.93 8.40 -8.85
C LEU A 100 4.32 8.45 -9.50
N TYR A 101 4.97 7.29 -9.56
CA TYR A 101 6.19 7.07 -10.32
C TYR A 101 5.87 6.07 -11.44
N HIS A 102 5.87 6.53 -12.68
CA HIS A 102 5.67 5.69 -13.84
C HIS A 102 7.02 5.32 -14.46
N TRP A 103 7.41 4.04 -14.33
CA TRP A 103 8.56 3.49 -15.02
C TRP A 103 8.13 2.91 -16.36
N PRO A 104 8.50 3.53 -17.51
CA PRO A 104 8.14 2.99 -18.81
C PRO A 104 8.80 1.62 -19.05
N GLY A 105 7.98 0.61 -19.29
CA GLY A 105 8.42 -0.72 -19.72
C GLY A 105 8.51 -0.84 -21.24
N LYS A 106 8.74 -2.07 -21.73
CA LYS A 106 8.78 -2.36 -23.18
C LYS A 106 7.41 -2.26 -23.87
N SER A 107 6.32 -2.42 -23.11
CA SER A 107 4.93 -2.36 -23.59
C SER A 107 3.98 -2.00 -22.44
N SER A 108 2.82 -1.42 -22.76
CA SER A 108 1.75 -1.06 -21.82
C SER A 108 0.62 -2.10 -21.74
N GLU A 109 0.75 -3.26 -22.38
CA GLU A 109 -0.32 -4.29 -22.45
C GLU A 109 -0.66 -4.94 -21.11
N LYS A 110 0.32 -5.02 -20.18
CA LYS A 110 0.17 -5.69 -18.87
C LYS A 110 0.86 -4.86 -17.78
N PRO A 111 0.30 -3.69 -17.41
CA PRO A 111 0.91 -2.84 -16.38
C PRO A 111 0.90 -3.55 -15.03
N THR A 112 1.94 -3.32 -14.23
CA THR A 112 2.03 -3.76 -12.83
C THR A 112 2.12 -2.53 -11.95
N VAL A 113 1.34 -2.51 -10.87
CA VAL A 113 1.31 -1.40 -9.92
C VAL A 113 1.82 -1.88 -8.57
N TYR A 114 2.81 -1.17 -8.03
CA TYR A 114 3.21 -1.30 -6.64
C TYR A 114 2.60 -0.15 -5.84
N MET A 115 1.84 -0.49 -4.80
CA MET A 115 1.13 0.48 -3.99
C MET A 115 1.58 0.36 -2.54
N ALA A 116 1.78 1.51 -1.91
CA ALA A 116 2.05 1.63 -0.48
C ALA A 116 1.46 2.98 -0.01
N HIS A 117 1.26 3.09 1.30
CA HIS A 117 0.98 4.35 1.95
C HIS A 117 2.21 4.79 2.74
N TYR A 118 2.30 6.09 3.02
CA TYR A 118 3.42 6.67 3.78
C TYR A 118 2.95 7.56 4.93
N ASP A 119 1.68 7.44 5.29
CA ASP A 119 1.05 7.95 6.51
C ASP A 119 0.77 6.86 7.55
#